data_AF-A0A383CSP3-F1
#
_entry.id   AF-A0A383CSP3-F1
#
_cell.length_a   1.000
_cell.length_b   1.000
_cell.length_c   1.000
_cell.angle_alpha   90.00
_cell.angle_beta   90.00
_cell.angle_gamma   90.00
#
_symmetry.space_group_name_H-M   'P 1'
#
loop_
_entity.id
_entity.type
_entity.pdbx_description
1 polymer ?
#
loop_
_entity_poly.entity_id
_entity_poly.type
_entity_poly.pdbx_seq_one_letter_code
_entity_poly.pdbx_strand_id
1 'polypeptide(L)'
;VFYACTFENGTKSKPELYPEKNYVLNLNGRIESTEMYLSDFDSAQSCKVCHQSHYDEWSRSMHAFAMQDPVFIKGWLKEQEQHPETGERFCIQCHNPPAFVTGEYLNGYETTDYLPPMINEGISCDFCHSVTDLSNTVHTPDNAMAVAEYHLNPGEGIKYGSLENPIKNDYHESQYHPIFKRSDFCLPCHNMTVRNVEVEMTFTEWRRIPGNDMSDLNSCQSCHMPIKTNGNHNHEFTG
;
A
#
# COMPACT_ATOMS: atom_id res chain seq x y z
N VAL A 1 27.31 -13.83 55.46
CA VAL A 1 27.87 -13.15 54.28
C VAL A 1 27.87 -14.12 53.13
N PHE A 2 26.84 -14.06 52.27
CA PHE A 2 26.84 -14.71 50.96
C PHE A 2 26.09 -13.76 50.03
N TYR A 3 26.86 -13.06 49.20
CA TYR A 3 26.36 -12.26 48.08
C TYR A 3 25.81 -13.23 47.02
N ALA A 4 24.53 -13.11 46.68
CA ALA A 4 23.98 -13.70 45.48
C ALA A 4 23.90 -12.60 44.42
N CYS A 5 24.61 -12.81 43.30
CA CYS A 5 24.59 -11.95 42.13
C CYS A 5 23.16 -11.83 41.58
N THR A 6 22.65 -10.61 41.51
CA THR A 6 21.47 -10.26 40.73
C THR A 6 21.84 -10.26 39.25
N PHE A 7 21.37 -11.26 38.51
CA PHE A 7 21.28 -11.15 37.06
C PHE A 7 20.11 -10.22 36.74
N GLU A 8 20.40 -9.03 36.23
CA GLU A 8 19.43 -8.20 35.53
C GLU A 8 18.97 -8.98 34.29
N ASN A 9 17.77 -9.53 34.35
CA ASN A 9 17.08 -10.03 33.17
C ASN A 9 16.74 -8.81 32.30
N GLY A 10 17.59 -8.54 31.31
CA GLY A 10 17.22 -7.75 30.16
C GLY A 10 15.92 -8.32 29.60
N THR A 11 14.86 -7.51 29.61
CA THR A 11 13.61 -7.79 28.93
C THR A 11 13.93 -8.03 27.46
N LYS A 12 14.01 -9.29 27.04
CA LYS A 12 13.85 -9.65 25.63
C LYS A 12 12.46 -9.15 25.24
N SER A 13 12.41 -8.11 24.42
CA SER A 13 11.17 -7.69 23.78
C SER A 13 10.55 -8.93 23.14
N LYS A 14 9.24 -9.13 23.36
CA LYS A 14 8.50 -10.14 22.59
C LYS A 14 8.68 -9.78 21.11
N PRO A 15 8.92 -10.76 20.21
CA PRO A 15 8.94 -10.45 18.79
C PRO A 15 7.61 -9.81 18.41
N GLU A 16 7.69 -8.69 17.71
CA GLU A 16 6.55 -7.95 17.20
C GLU A 16 5.75 -8.85 16.25
N LEU A 17 4.43 -8.87 16.38
CA LEU A 17 3.57 -9.78 15.62
C LEU A 17 3.58 -9.44 14.12
N TYR A 18 3.74 -8.16 13.81
CA TYR A 18 3.79 -7.60 12.46
C TYR A 18 4.92 -6.56 12.44
N PRO A 19 6.19 -6.96 12.22
CA PRO A 19 7.31 -6.03 12.26
C PRO A 19 7.15 -4.98 11.18
N GLU A 20 7.54 -3.73 11.44
CA GLU A 20 7.36 -2.59 10.54
C GLU A 20 8.68 -1.85 10.26
N LYS A 21 8.83 -1.34 9.03
CA LYS A 21 9.94 -0.47 8.61
C LYS A 21 9.51 0.99 8.67
N ASN A 22 10.41 1.85 9.14
CA ASN A 22 10.15 3.26 9.36
C ASN A 22 10.55 4.14 8.17
N TYR A 23 9.82 5.23 7.97
CA TYR A 23 10.22 6.35 7.13
C TYR A 23 9.69 7.67 7.69
N VAL A 24 10.30 8.79 7.28
CA VAL A 24 9.95 10.12 7.74
C VAL A 24 9.75 11.03 6.53
N LEU A 25 8.66 11.79 6.52
CA LEU A 25 8.39 12.83 5.54
C LEU A 25 8.86 14.19 6.06
N ASN A 26 9.46 14.99 5.18
CA ASN A 26 9.75 16.39 5.46
C ASN A 26 8.51 17.28 5.23
N LEU A 27 8.68 18.59 5.46
CA LEU A 27 7.62 19.60 5.34
C LEU A 27 6.99 19.73 3.94
N ASN A 28 7.63 19.18 2.90
CA ASN A 28 7.15 19.19 1.52
C ASN A 28 6.57 17.83 1.10
N GLY A 29 6.41 16.87 2.03
CA GLY A 29 5.87 15.55 1.72
C GLY A 29 6.84 14.66 0.94
N ARG A 30 8.16 14.93 1.04
CA ARG A 30 9.21 14.08 0.48
C ARG A 30 9.85 13.26 1.59
N ILE A 31 10.37 12.08 1.24
CA ILE A 31 11.12 11.23 2.17
C ILE A 31 12.39 11.96 2.64
N GLU A 32 12.48 12.19 3.95
CA GLU A 32 13.67 12.66 4.66
C GLU A 32 14.58 11.48 5.02
N SER A 33 13.99 10.37 5.47
CA SER A 33 14.68 9.11 5.76
C SER A 33 13.73 7.92 5.57
N THR A 34 14.26 6.76 5.23
CA THR A 34 13.48 5.51 5.07
C THR A 34 14.37 4.29 5.29
N GLU A 35 13.79 3.23 5.87
CA GLU A 35 14.40 1.89 6.01
C GLU A 35 14.07 0.97 4.82
N MET A 36 13.31 1.47 3.83
CA MET A 36 12.85 0.71 2.68
C MET A 36 13.61 1.07 1.41
N TYR A 37 13.91 0.06 0.60
CA TYR A 37 14.51 0.22 -0.72
C TYR A 37 13.61 -0.35 -1.80
N LEU A 38 13.72 0.12 -3.05
CA LEU A 38 12.96 -0.47 -4.16
C LEU A 38 13.23 -1.97 -4.33
N SER A 39 14.44 -2.43 -3.99
CA SER A 39 14.80 -3.84 -4.02
C SER A 39 14.09 -4.70 -2.96
N ASP A 40 13.44 -4.09 -1.98
CA ASP A 40 12.66 -4.80 -0.97
C ASP A 40 11.30 -5.24 -1.51
N PHE A 41 10.87 -4.67 -2.63
CA PHE A 41 9.62 -5.00 -3.30
C PHE A 41 9.90 -5.93 -4.49
N ASP A 42 9.30 -7.12 -4.47
CA ASP A 42 9.31 -8.03 -5.60
C ASP A 42 8.36 -7.56 -6.70
N SER A 43 8.77 -7.82 -7.95
CA SER A 43 7.87 -7.71 -9.10
C SER A 43 6.73 -8.73 -8.99
N ALA A 44 5.55 -8.33 -9.43
CA ALA A 44 4.40 -9.21 -9.58
C ALA A 44 4.69 -10.44 -10.48
N GLN A 45 5.69 -10.37 -11.37
CA GLN A 45 6.16 -11.52 -12.14
C GLN A 45 6.69 -12.65 -11.26
N SER A 46 7.34 -12.33 -10.14
CA SER A 46 7.79 -13.34 -9.18
C SER A 46 6.58 -14.04 -8.53
N CYS A 47 5.54 -13.27 -8.19
CA CYS A 47 4.31 -13.80 -7.61
C CYS A 47 3.55 -14.70 -8.59
N LYS A 48 3.55 -14.36 -9.89
CA LYS A 48 2.86 -15.08 -10.97
C LYS A 48 3.22 -16.57 -11.01
N VAL A 49 4.46 -16.93 -10.68
CA VAL A 49 4.96 -18.31 -10.72
C VAL A 49 4.09 -19.26 -9.89
N CYS A 50 3.62 -18.80 -8.72
CA CYS A 50 2.78 -19.58 -7.82
C CYS A 50 1.31 -19.10 -7.79
N HIS A 51 1.07 -17.81 -8.07
CA HIS A 51 -0.23 -17.16 -7.97
C HIS A 51 -0.75 -16.67 -9.33
N GLN A 52 -0.57 -17.48 -10.38
CA GLN A 52 -0.94 -17.15 -11.77
C GLN A 52 -2.35 -16.56 -11.92
N SER A 53 -3.37 -17.17 -11.29
CA SER A 53 -4.74 -16.66 -11.36
C SER A 53 -4.89 -15.25 -10.75
N HIS A 54 -4.22 -14.96 -9.64
CA HIS A 54 -4.29 -13.64 -9.01
C HIS A 54 -3.51 -12.60 -9.79
N TYR A 55 -2.35 -12.98 -10.32
CA TYR A 55 -1.60 -12.14 -11.24
C TYR A 55 -2.43 -11.79 -12.49
N ASP A 56 -3.11 -12.76 -13.09
CA ASP A 56 -3.92 -12.51 -14.29
C ASP A 56 -5.08 -11.55 -13.99
N GLU A 57 -5.74 -11.70 -12.83
CA GLU A 57 -6.78 -10.79 -12.35
C GLU A 57 -6.23 -9.37 -12.13
N TRP A 58 -5.16 -9.24 -11.33
CA TRP A 58 -4.53 -7.96 -11.00
C TRP A 58 -3.98 -7.24 -12.22
N SER A 59 -3.32 -7.96 -13.14
CA SER A 59 -2.70 -7.36 -14.34
C SER A 59 -3.70 -6.73 -15.32
N ARG A 60 -5.01 -6.95 -15.11
CA ARG A 60 -6.09 -6.29 -15.86
C ARG A 60 -6.77 -5.16 -15.08
N SER A 61 -6.42 -4.97 -13.81
CA SER A 61 -7.03 -3.97 -12.93
C SER A 61 -6.36 -2.60 -13.05
N MET A 62 -7.08 -1.54 -12.71
CA MET A 62 -6.51 -0.18 -12.69
C MET A 62 -5.38 -0.02 -11.67
N HIS A 63 -5.28 -0.89 -10.66
CA HIS A 63 -4.12 -0.92 -9.75
C HIS A 63 -2.81 -1.22 -10.49
N ALA A 64 -2.82 -2.17 -11.42
CA ALA A 64 -1.65 -2.49 -12.25
C ALA A 64 -1.35 -1.40 -13.30
N PHE A 65 -2.37 -0.63 -13.71
CA PHE A 65 -2.24 0.47 -14.68
C PHE A 65 -2.07 1.85 -14.03
N ALA A 66 -1.94 1.93 -12.70
CA ALA A 66 -1.96 3.19 -11.96
C ALA A 66 -0.86 4.18 -12.38
N MET A 67 0.24 3.68 -12.95
CA MET A 67 1.34 4.47 -13.51
C MET A 67 1.41 4.51 -15.04
N GLN A 68 0.51 3.80 -15.71
CA GLN A 68 0.52 3.63 -17.17
C GLN A 68 -0.68 4.32 -17.84
N ASP A 69 -1.71 4.69 -17.08
CA ASP A 69 -2.89 5.37 -17.62
C ASP A 69 -2.53 6.76 -18.20
N PRO A 70 -2.79 7.00 -19.51
CA PRO A 70 -2.53 8.30 -20.14
C PRO A 70 -3.29 9.47 -19.52
N VAL A 71 -4.45 9.24 -18.88
CA VAL A 71 -5.20 10.29 -18.18
C VAL A 71 -4.45 10.70 -16.92
N PHE A 72 -4.05 9.72 -16.11
CA PHE A 72 -3.17 9.93 -14.96
C PHE A 72 -1.88 10.67 -15.35
N ILE A 73 -1.13 10.18 -16.35
CA ILE A 73 0.17 10.76 -16.74
C ILE A 73 0.02 12.24 -17.10
N LYS A 74 -1.01 12.60 -17.87
CA LYS A 74 -1.28 14.01 -18.22
C LYS A 74 -1.60 14.87 -17.00
N GLY A 75 -2.41 14.36 -16.07
CA GLY A 75 -2.73 15.06 -14.83
C GLY A 75 -1.50 15.26 -13.95
N TRP A 76 -0.70 14.21 -13.79
CA TRP A 76 0.51 14.22 -12.99
C TRP A 76 1.57 15.18 -13.54
N LEU A 77 1.83 15.17 -14.86
CA LEU A 77 2.77 16.11 -15.48
C LEU A 77 2.33 17.57 -15.34
N LYS A 78 1.01 17.83 -15.47
CA LYS A 78 0.45 19.16 -15.26
C LYS A 78 0.60 19.61 -13.80
N GLU A 79 0.37 18.71 -12.85
CA GLU A 79 0.50 19.00 -11.43
C GLU A 79 1.95 19.28 -11.05
N GLN A 80 2.91 18.57 -11.63
CA GLN A 80 4.34 18.87 -11.48
C GLN A 80 4.71 20.25 -12.02
N GLU A 81 4.13 20.68 -13.14
CA GLU A 81 4.36 22.03 -13.68
C GLU A 81 3.76 23.11 -12.77
N GLN A 82 2.57 22.88 -12.22
CA GLN A 82 1.85 23.84 -11.36
C GLN A 82 2.43 23.91 -9.95
N HIS A 83 2.90 22.78 -9.41
CA HIS A 83 3.47 22.67 -8.07
C HIS A 83 4.80 21.87 -8.12
N PRO A 84 5.91 22.49 -8.57
CA PRO A 84 7.18 21.80 -8.78
C PRO A 84 7.80 21.15 -7.53
N GLU A 85 7.44 21.63 -6.34
CA GLU A 85 7.99 21.13 -5.09
C GLU A 85 7.25 19.88 -4.56
N THR A 86 5.94 19.79 -4.79
CA THR A 86 5.03 18.85 -4.12
C THR A 86 4.22 17.98 -5.08
N GLY A 87 3.96 18.45 -6.30
CA GLY A 87 3.04 17.84 -7.25
C GLY A 87 3.46 16.46 -7.76
N GLU A 88 4.76 16.16 -7.78
CA GLU A 88 5.24 14.80 -8.08
C GLU A 88 4.74 13.82 -7.02
N ARG A 89 5.04 14.09 -5.74
CA ARG A 89 4.77 13.17 -4.63
C ARG A 89 3.28 13.07 -4.34
N PHE A 90 2.55 14.16 -4.55
CA PHE A 90 1.11 14.22 -4.34
C PHE A 90 0.37 13.07 -5.03
N CYS A 91 0.68 12.82 -6.30
CA CYS A 91 0.06 11.76 -7.07
C CYS A 91 0.68 10.39 -6.75
N ILE A 92 2.01 10.36 -6.60
CA ILE A 92 2.78 9.13 -6.40
C ILE A 92 2.49 8.44 -5.07
N GLN A 93 2.09 9.18 -4.04
CA GLN A 93 1.72 8.58 -2.75
C GLN A 93 0.68 7.47 -2.91
N CYS A 94 -0.31 7.62 -3.82
CA CYS A 94 -1.35 6.62 -4.08
C CYS A 94 -1.08 5.77 -5.31
N HIS A 95 -0.50 6.35 -6.37
CA HIS A 95 -0.34 5.69 -7.67
C HIS A 95 0.93 4.83 -7.78
N ASN A 96 1.94 5.10 -6.94
CA ASN A 96 3.13 4.28 -6.82
C ASN A 96 3.69 4.31 -5.39
N PRO A 97 2.97 3.70 -4.43
CA PRO A 97 3.39 3.69 -3.03
C PRO A 97 4.81 3.14 -2.82
N PRO A 98 5.31 2.11 -3.54
CA PRO A 98 6.71 1.71 -3.47
C PRO A 98 7.70 2.85 -3.79
N ALA A 99 7.48 3.61 -4.86
CA ALA A 99 8.33 4.76 -5.18
C ALA A 99 8.20 5.88 -4.14
N PHE A 100 6.99 6.07 -3.58
CA PHE A 100 6.76 7.05 -2.52
C PHE A 100 7.55 6.73 -1.25
N VAL A 101 7.39 5.53 -0.66
CA VAL A 101 7.98 5.18 0.64
C VAL A 101 9.49 4.93 0.59
N THR A 102 10.04 4.63 -0.59
CA THR A 102 11.48 4.47 -0.80
C THR A 102 12.18 5.79 -1.15
N GLY A 103 11.40 6.84 -1.46
CA GLY A 103 11.93 8.12 -1.87
C GLY A 103 12.43 8.16 -3.32
N GLU A 104 12.20 7.11 -4.11
CA GLU A 104 12.54 7.10 -5.54
C GLU A 104 11.73 8.17 -6.28
N TYR A 105 12.39 9.16 -6.83
CA TYR A 105 11.76 10.32 -7.45
C TYR A 105 11.56 10.07 -8.94
N LEU A 106 10.32 10.21 -9.43
CA LEU A 106 9.97 9.76 -10.77
C LEU A 106 9.97 10.89 -11.83
N ASN A 107 10.51 12.07 -11.51
CA ASN A 107 10.64 13.13 -12.50
C ASN A 107 11.61 12.73 -13.62
N GLY A 108 11.17 12.92 -14.86
CA GLY A 108 11.97 12.61 -16.06
C GLY A 108 11.63 11.27 -16.71
N TYR A 109 10.78 10.45 -16.10
CA TYR A 109 10.17 9.30 -16.78
C TYR A 109 9.00 9.79 -17.64
N GLU A 110 9.29 10.26 -18.85
CA GLU A 110 8.25 10.64 -19.83
C GLU A 110 7.54 9.41 -20.44
N THR A 111 8.20 8.24 -20.37
CA THR A 111 7.63 6.95 -20.75
C THR A 111 7.95 5.87 -19.72
N THR A 112 7.06 4.89 -19.60
CA THR A 112 7.17 3.76 -18.66
C THR A 112 8.17 2.70 -19.12
N ASP A 113 8.70 2.82 -20.35
CA ASP A 113 9.46 1.77 -21.03
C ASP A 113 10.81 1.42 -20.37
N TYR A 114 11.33 2.30 -19.51
CA TYR A 114 12.63 2.14 -18.84
C TYR A 114 12.53 2.12 -17.31
N LEU A 115 11.31 2.04 -16.78
CA LEU A 115 11.10 1.95 -15.34
C LEU A 115 11.46 0.55 -14.81
N PRO A 116 12.09 0.44 -13.62
CA PRO A 116 12.15 -0.81 -12.90
C PRO A 116 10.75 -1.43 -12.79
N PRO A 117 10.60 -2.76 -12.87
CA PRO A 117 9.28 -3.40 -12.87
C PRO A 117 8.40 -2.96 -11.70
N MET A 118 8.97 -2.85 -10.50
CA MET A 118 8.30 -2.46 -9.26
C MET A 118 7.68 -1.06 -9.34
N ILE A 119 8.20 -0.18 -10.19
CA ILE A 119 7.65 1.15 -10.44
C ILE A 119 6.59 1.07 -11.54
N ASN A 120 6.88 0.34 -12.64
CA ASN A 120 5.96 0.22 -13.76
C ASN A 120 4.63 -0.48 -13.39
N GLU A 121 4.68 -1.37 -12.40
CA GLU A 121 3.54 -2.13 -11.89
C GLU A 121 2.58 -1.32 -11.00
N GLY A 122 2.92 -0.08 -10.63
CA GLY A 122 2.05 0.78 -9.82
C GLY A 122 1.74 0.19 -8.44
N ILE A 123 0.46 -0.10 -8.16
CA ILE A 123 0.04 -0.78 -6.93
C ILE A 123 0.18 -2.29 -7.15
N SER A 124 1.36 -2.83 -6.82
CA SER A 124 1.72 -4.24 -7.05
C SER A 124 1.31 -5.18 -5.92
N CYS A 125 1.42 -6.49 -6.19
CA CYS A 125 1.18 -7.56 -5.21
C CYS A 125 2.00 -7.34 -3.92
N ASP A 126 3.29 -7.03 -4.06
CA ASP A 126 4.19 -6.95 -2.92
C ASP A 126 3.82 -5.79 -2.00
N PHE A 127 3.55 -4.61 -2.57
CA PHE A 127 3.11 -3.46 -1.78
C PHE A 127 1.89 -3.80 -0.91
N CYS A 128 0.79 -4.29 -1.51
CA CYS A 128 -0.42 -4.61 -0.78
C CYS A 128 -0.20 -5.72 0.26
N HIS A 129 0.61 -6.73 -0.07
CA HIS A 129 0.84 -7.87 0.81
C HIS A 129 1.98 -7.67 1.83
N SER A 130 2.57 -6.47 1.87
CA SER A 130 3.56 -6.06 2.87
C SER A 130 3.00 -5.05 3.88
N VAL A 131 1.68 -4.79 3.87
CA VAL A 131 1.02 -3.86 4.81
C VAL A 131 0.84 -4.51 6.19
N THR A 132 1.28 -3.81 7.23
CA THR A 132 1.33 -4.28 8.63
C THR A 132 0.29 -3.62 9.54
N ASP A 133 -0.26 -2.47 9.17
CA ASP A 133 -1.33 -1.83 9.93
C ASP A 133 -2.22 -0.95 9.03
N LEU A 134 -3.34 -0.49 9.57
CA LEU A 134 -4.28 0.39 8.88
C LEU A 134 -3.78 1.82 8.86
N SER A 135 -3.88 2.44 7.69
CA SER A 135 -3.67 3.87 7.51
C SER A 135 -4.99 4.65 7.57
N ASN A 136 -4.87 5.97 7.64
CA ASN A 136 -6.00 6.88 7.74
C ASN A 136 -6.36 7.51 6.40
N THR A 137 -7.46 8.27 6.40
CA THR A 137 -7.85 9.18 5.31
C THR A 137 -6.76 10.22 5.05
N VAL A 138 -6.48 10.49 3.79
CA VAL A 138 -5.45 11.46 3.38
C VAL A 138 -6.02 12.88 3.38
N HIS A 139 -5.48 13.74 4.22
CA HIS A 139 -5.90 15.15 4.32
C HIS A 139 -4.84 16.08 3.73
N THR A 140 -4.81 16.18 2.41
CA THR A 140 -3.83 17.01 1.70
C THR A 140 -4.07 18.51 1.94
N PRO A 141 -3.05 19.26 2.40
CA PRO A 141 -3.16 20.69 2.62
C PRO A 141 -3.00 21.53 1.34
N ASP A 142 -3.04 22.86 1.47
CA ASP A 142 -3.09 23.80 0.34
C ASP A 142 -1.94 23.73 -0.66
N ASN A 143 -0.76 23.33 -0.20
CA ASN A 143 0.43 23.20 -1.05
C ASN A 143 0.49 21.86 -1.80
N ALA A 144 -0.57 21.04 -1.76
CA ALA A 144 -0.62 19.72 -2.38
C ALA A 144 0.50 18.77 -1.92
N MET A 145 1.06 18.94 -0.71
CA MET A 145 2.08 18.00 -0.24
C MET A 145 1.48 16.60 -0.02
N ALA A 146 2.27 15.57 -0.32
CA ALA A 146 1.94 14.20 0.05
C ALA A 146 1.97 14.02 1.58
N VAL A 147 0.98 13.31 2.10
CA VAL A 147 0.79 13.08 3.54
C VAL A 147 0.28 11.65 3.83
N ALA A 148 0.20 10.79 2.82
CA ALA A 148 -0.19 9.40 3.04
C ALA A 148 0.81 8.70 3.98
N GLU A 149 0.24 7.96 4.92
CA GLU A 149 0.98 7.12 5.86
C GLU A 149 0.79 5.67 5.43
N TYR A 150 1.86 4.89 5.41
CA TYR A 150 1.83 3.46 5.11
C TYR A 150 2.61 2.70 6.17
N HIS A 151 1.99 1.65 6.69
CA HIS A 151 2.59 0.73 7.64
C HIS A 151 3.05 -0.50 6.87
N LEU A 152 4.35 -0.67 6.67
CA LEU A 152 4.90 -1.65 5.71
C LEU A 152 6.13 -2.39 6.24
N ASN A 153 6.38 -3.59 5.71
CA ASN A 153 7.62 -4.34 5.94
C ASN A 153 8.14 -5.14 4.72
N PRO A 154 8.30 -4.50 3.55
CA PRO A 154 8.81 -5.15 2.37
C PRO A 154 10.22 -5.72 2.65
N GLY A 155 10.61 -6.77 1.94
CA GLY A 155 11.94 -7.38 2.05
C GLY A 155 12.16 -8.29 3.27
N GLU A 156 11.21 -8.37 4.22
CA GLU A 156 11.34 -9.26 5.40
C GLU A 156 10.98 -10.73 5.11
N GLY A 157 10.62 -11.04 3.86
CA GLY A 157 10.24 -12.40 3.46
C GLY A 157 8.91 -12.87 4.04
N ILE A 158 8.06 -11.96 4.52
CA ILE A 158 6.72 -12.24 5.04
C ILE A 158 5.70 -11.57 4.11
N LYS A 159 4.61 -12.26 3.80
CA LYS A 159 3.44 -11.70 3.11
C LYS A 159 2.17 -11.91 3.91
N TYR A 160 1.33 -10.88 4.00
CA TYR A 160 0.11 -10.88 4.80
C TYR A 160 -1.14 -11.09 3.96
N GLY A 161 -2.19 -11.65 4.56
CA GLY A 161 -3.47 -11.81 3.87
C GLY A 161 -4.62 -12.20 4.79
N SER A 162 -5.81 -12.34 4.20
CA SER A 162 -7.05 -12.68 4.92
C SER A 162 -7.22 -14.18 5.22
N LEU A 163 -6.34 -15.04 4.67
CA LEU A 163 -6.38 -16.49 4.88
C LEU A 163 -5.77 -16.85 6.25
N GLU A 164 -6.56 -17.49 7.11
CA GLU A 164 -6.13 -17.88 8.46
C GLU A 164 -5.09 -19.01 8.47
N ASN A 165 -5.15 -19.91 7.48
CA ASN A 165 -4.25 -21.05 7.35
C ASN A 165 -3.63 -21.06 5.93
N PRO A 166 -2.68 -20.16 5.62
CA PRO A 166 -2.08 -20.09 4.30
C PRO A 166 -1.22 -21.32 4.02
N ILE A 167 -1.12 -21.68 2.74
CA ILE A 167 -0.29 -22.81 2.30
C ILE A 167 1.18 -22.39 2.38
N LYS A 168 1.96 -23.15 3.14
CA LYS A 168 3.40 -22.91 3.28
C LYS A 168 4.12 -23.11 1.94
N ASN A 169 5.08 -22.22 1.66
CA ASN A 169 6.03 -22.33 0.55
C ASN A 169 7.44 -21.95 1.03
N ASP A 170 8.44 -22.13 0.16
CA ASP A 170 9.86 -21.88 0.48
C ASP A 170 10.35 -20.48 0.05
N TYR A 171 9.51 -19.68 -0.61
CA TYR A 171 9.87 -18.37 -1.12
C TYR A 171 9.61 -17.26 -0.10
N HIS A 172 8.42 -17.24 0.52
CA HIS A 172 8.06 -16.30 1.58
C HIS A 172 7.21 -16.98 2.66
N GLU A 173 7.31 -16.49 3.89
CA GLU A 173 6.34 -16.78 4.94
C GLU A 173 4.99 -16.14 4.60
N SER A 174 3.90 -16.81 4.95
CA SER A 174 2.55 -16.26 4.80
C SER A 174 1.87 -16.19 6.16
N GLN A 175 1.40 -15.01 6.52
CA GLN A 175 0.76 -14.77 7.82
C GLN A 175 -0.63 -14.19 7.66
N TYR A 176 -1.55 -14.65 8.52
CA TYR A 176 -2.87 -14.06 8.62
C TYR A 176 -2.79 -12.66 9.22
N HIS A 177 -3.52 -11.72 8.62
CA HIS A 177 -3.68 -10.38 9.15
C HIS A 177 -5.13 -9.90 9.00
N PRO A 178 -5.83 -9.55 10.09
CA PRO A 178 -7.27 -9.24 10.06
C PRO A 178 -7.60 -7.96 9.27
N ILE A 179 -6.65 -7.03 9.12
CA ILE A 179 -6.85 -5.78 8.36
C ILE A 179 -7.22 -6.01 6.90
N PHE A 180 -6.83 -7.15 6.30
CA PHE A 180 -7.17 -7.51 4.91
C PHE A 180 -8.67 -7.77 4.71
N LYS A 181 -9.44 -7.90 5.80
CA LYS A 181 -10.91 -8.00 5.77
C LYS A 181 -11.61 -6.67 6.05
N ARG A 182 -10.87 -5.57 6.26
CA ARG A 182 -11.41 -4.27 6.66
C ARG A 182 -11.34 -3.26 5.52
N SER A 183 -12.44 -2.57 5.27
CA SER A 183 -12.52 -1.49 4.28
C SER A 183 -11.52 -0.36 4.54
N ASP A 184 -11.12 -0.16 5.80
CA ASP A 184 -10.11 0.83 6.20
C ASP A 184 -8.77 0.63 5.46
N PHE A 185 -8.47 -0.59 5.01
CA PHE A 185 -7.26 -0.92 4.25
C PHE A 185 -7.13 -0.09 2.97
N CYS A 186 -8.26 0.34 2.39
CA CYS A 186 -8.30 1.09 1.14
C CYS A 186 -8.15 2.62 1.35
N LEU A 187 -8.27 3.11 2.59
CA LEU A 187 -8.32 4.54 2.91
C LEU A 187 -7.13 5.40 2.46
N PRO A 188 -5.87 4.94 2.54
CA PRO A 188 -4.75 5.81 2.18
C PRO A 188 -4.76 6.19 0.69
N CYS A 189 -5.54 5.49 -0.14
CA CYS A 189 -5.70 5.81 -1.56
C CYS A 189 -7.12 6.24 -1.92
N HIS A 190 -8.16 5.66 -1.30
CA HIS A 190 -9.57 5.81 -1.69
C HIS A 190 -10.42 6.71 -0.77
N ASN A 191 -9.77 7.50 0.09
CA ASN A 191 -10.46 8.52 0.88
C ASN A 191 -9.50 9.68 1.13
N MET A 192 -9.69 10.78 0.40
CA MET A 192 -8.86 11.97 0.47
C MET A 192 -9.62 13.29 0.31
N THR A 193 -9.09 14.30 1.00
CA THR A 193 -9.48 15.70 0.84
C THR A 193 -8.29 16.52 0.38
N VAL A 194 -8.54 17.56 -0.42
CA VAL A 194 -7.53 18.57 -0.78
C VAL A 194 -8.04 19.91 -0.31
N ARG A 195 -7.32 20.61 0.57
CA ARG A 195 -7.75 21.91 1.14
C ARG A 195 -9.10 21.82 1.86
N ASN A 196 -9.32 20.71 2.57
CA ASN A 196 -10.60 20.36 3.20
C ASN A 196 -11.78 20.24 2.20
N VAL A 197 -11.52 20.18 0.90
CA VAL A 197 -12.52 19.85 -0.11
C VAL A 197 -12.48 18.35 -0.36
N GLU A 198 -13.65 17.72 -0.31
CA GLU A 198 -13.84 16.31 -0.65
C GLU A 198 -13.50 16.10 -2.14
N VAL A 199 -12.44 15.33 -2.43
CA VAL A 199 -11.98 15.04 -3.81
C VAL A 199 -12.29 13.60 -4.18
N GLU A 200 -11.90 12.66 -3.33
CA GLU A 200 -12.29 11.25 -3.41
C GLU A 200 -12.74 10.83 -2.02
N MET A 201 -14.03 10.68 -1.78
CA MET A 201 -14.55 10.41 -0.44
C MET A 201 -15.43 9.17 -0.40
N THR A 202 -15.20 8.22 -1.31
CA THR A 202 -16.02 7.02 -1.53
C THR A 202 -16.33 6.29 -0.24
N PHE A 203 -15.32 6.08 0.61
CA PHE A 203 -15.52 5.43 1.90
C PHE A 203 -16.41 6.25 2.84
N THR A 204 -16.17 7.56 2.92
CA THR A 204 -16.94 8.46 3.79
C THR A 204 -18.39 8.59 3.29
N GLU A 205 -18.59 8.69 1.98
CA GLU A 205 -19.90 8.70 1.33
C GLU A 205 -20.68 7.44 1.68
N TRP A 206 -20.05 6.27 1.58
CA TRP A 206 -20.72 5.01 1.90
C TRP A 206 -21.08 4.86 3.38
N ARG A 207 -20.16 5.24 4.29
CA ARG A 207 -20.43 5.25 5.74
C ARG A 207 -21.53 6.23 6.17
N ARG A 208 -21.82 7.26 5.36
CA ARG A 208 -22.93 8.19 5.64
C ARG A 208 -24.30 7.57 5.38
N ILE A 209 -24.39 6.46 4.65
CA ILE A 209 -25.66 5.79 4.33
C ILE A 209 -26.10 4.91 5.51
N PRO A 210 -27.29 5.13 6.10
CA PRO A 210 -27.79 4.27 7.19
C PRO A 210 -27.91 2.81 6.76
N GLY A 211 -27.37 1.89 7.57
CA GLY A 211 -27.37 0.45 7.28
C GLY A 211 -26.15 -0.04 6.49
N ASN A 212 -25.28 0.87 6.04
CA ASN A 212 -23.98 0.56 5.46
C ASN A 212 -22.88 0.92 6.46
N ASP A 213 -22.30 -0.10 7.08
CA ASP A 213 -21.25 0.05 8.10
C ASP A 213 -19.84 -0.18 7.53
N MET A 214 -19.72 -0.45 6.22
CA MET A 214 -18.47 -0.84 5.57
C MET A 214 -17.82 -2.09 6.20
N SER A 215 -18.63 -2.94 6.85
CA SER A 215 -18.18 -4.16 7.52
C SER A 215 -18.76 -5.40 6.84
N ASP A 216 -18.09 -6.54 7.05
CA ASP A 216 -18.52 -7.88 6.60
C ASP A 216 -19.01 -7.90 5.13
N LEU A 217 -20.32 -8.03 4.93
CA LEU A 217 -20.99 -8.15 3.63
C LEU A 217 -21.02 -6.84 2.83
N ASN A 218 -20.79 -5.70 3.49
CA ASN A 218 -20.78 -4.36 2.89
C ASN A 218 -19.37 -3.76 2.85
N SER A 219 -18.32 -4.57 3.02
CA SER A 219 -16.93 -4.10 2.94
C SER A 219 -16.50 -3.79 1.51
N CYS A 220 -15.44 -2.98 1.34
CA CYS A 220 -14.82 -2.79 0.03
C CYS A 220 -14.49 -4.15 -0.61
N GLN A 221 -13.91 -5.05 0.19
CA GLN A 221 -13.46 -6.37 -0.24
C GLN A 221 -14.62 -7.28 -0.64
N SER A 222 -15.79 -7.22 0.02
CA SER A 222 -16.90 -8.12 -0.32
C SER A 222 -17.42 -7.88 -1.75
N CYS A 223 -17.39 -6.64 -2.23
CA CYS A 223 -17.82 -6.26 -3.57
C CYS A 223 -16.67 -6.23 -4.59
N HIS A 224 -15.53 -5.64 -4.24
CA HIS A 224 -14.41 -5.43 -5.17
C HIS A 224 -13.38 -6.56 -5.17
N MET A 225 -13.38 -7.42 -4.14
CA MET A 225 -12.54 -8.62 -4.06
C MET A 225 -13.36 -9.85 -3.67
N PRO A 226 -14.45 -10.18 -4.40
CA PRO A 226 -15.37 -11.23 -3.98
C PRO A 226 -14.67 -12.58 -3.85
N ILE A 227 -15.12 -13.37 -2.88
CA ILE A 227 -14.60 -14.73 -2.65
C ILE A 227 -15.03 -15.62 -3.82
N LYS A 228 -14.05 -16.25 -4.47
CA LYS A 228 -14.25 -17.23 -5.55
C LYS A 228 -14.66 -18.58 -4.99
N THR A 229 -15.12 -19.48 -5.85
CA THR A 229 -15.54 -20.85 -5.48
C THR A 229 -14.43 -21.68 -4.82
N ASN A 230 -13.16 -21.33 -5.06
CA ASN A 230 -12.01 -21.99 -4.45
C ASN A 230 -11.59 -21.37 -3.11
N GLY A 231 -12.35 -20.41 -2.57
CA GLY A 231 -12.09 -19.76 -1.28
C GLY A 231 -11.13 -18.56 -1.33
N ASN A 232 -10.48 -18.30 -2.47
CA ASN A 232 -9.60 -17.14 -2.62
C ASN A 232 -10.36 -15.91 -3.10
N HIS A 233 -9.85 -14.73 -2.81
CA HIS A 233 -10.41 -13.47 -3.30
C HIS A 233 -10.06 -13.21 -4.78
N ASN A 234 -10.98 -12.63 -5.53
CA ASN A 234 -10.72 -12.07 -6.86
C ASN A 234 -9.88 -10.78 -6.75
N HIS A 235 -8.92 -10.58 -7.65
CA HIS A 235 -8.02 -9.42 -7.67
C HIS A 235 -8.18 -8.55 -8.94
N GLU A 236 -9.36 -8.54 -9.57
CA GLU A 236 -9.67 -7.62 -10.67
C GLU A 236 -10.06 -6.24 -10.16
N PHE A 237 -10.48 -6.14 -8.89
CA PHE A 237 -10.87 -4.89 -8.22
C PHE A 237 -11.93 -4.11 -9.01
N THR A 238 -12.97 -4.81 -9.49
CA THR A 238 -13.94 -4.29 -10.46
C THR A 238 -14.49 -2.92 -10.06
N GLY A 239 -14.28 -1.90 -10.91
CA GLY A 239 -14.69 -0.52 -10.66
C GLY A 239 -14.09 0.42 -11.70
#